data_AF-A0A973HQF3-F1
#
_entry.id   AF-A0A973HQF3-F1
#
_cell.length_a   1.000
_cell.length_b   1.000
_cell.length_c   1.000
_cell.angle_alpha   90.00
_cell.angle_beta   90.00
_cell.angle_gamma   90.00
#
_symmetry.space_group_name_H-M   'P 1'
#
loop_
_entity.id
_entity.type
_entity.pdbx_description
1 polymer ?
#
loop_
_entity_poly.entity_id
_entity_poly.type
_entity_poly.pdbx_seq_one_letter_code
_entity_poly.pdbx_strand_id
1 'polypeptide(L)'
;MINKSDFDSNNFKLIKAFAEANDPNIDLGEGTTPLCIAAFNGKVRTVKCLIANGANTEFTSEDGWTPLICAANDCHVGVIEYLLSVGADINAKDNRGRTALHHLCYSHRRRNIEAIQLLIGAGINKEARDLEEIQAFECAIKNHRWICNYNEFLSLIIPENIKQTSANFDMDLLKKLLDKIASHCEITTDKISDIMAFVQSIPHEDTDKYSTEITFNGVRDKLVLLIFMDDIDSPDVEFFGGKEFIIWLRSAHNQLCEELGI
;
A
#
# COMPACT_ATOMS: atom_id res chain seq x y z
N MET A 1 35.32 -14.66 -10.89
CA MET A 1 34.69 -15.59 -11.84
C MET A 1 33.32 -15.95 -11.27
N ILE A 2 32.26 -15.69 -12.03
CA ILE A 2 30.89 -16.01 -11.64
C ILE A 2 30.69 -17.52 -11.82
N ASN A 3 30.29 -18.25 -10.77
CA ASN A 3 30.06 -19.69 -10.88
C ASN A 3 28.63 -19.95 -11.39
N LYS A 4 28.48 -20.88 -12.34
CA LYS A 4 27.16 -21.32 -12.86
C LYS A 4 26.19 -21.80 -11.76
N SER A 5 26.71 -22.20 -10.60
CA SER A 5 25.92 -22.60 -9.43
C SER A 5 25.32 -21.45 -8.62
N ASP A 6 25.73 -20.20 -8.86
CA ASP A 6 25.22 -19.02 -8.13
C ASP A 6 23.83 -18.57 -8.62
N PHE A 7 23.30 -19.22 -9.68
CA PHE A 7 22.04 -18.89 -10.33
C PHE A 7 21.24 -20.19 -10.55
N ASP A 8 20.23 -20.43 -9.71
CA ASP A 8 19.35 -21.60 -9.81
C ASP A 8 18.62 -21.71 -11.17
N SER A 9 18.21 -22.94 -11.50
CA SER A 9 17.66 -23.39 -12.80
C SER A 9 16.45 -22.63 -13.37
N ASN A 10 15.81 -21.73 -12.60
CA ASN A 10 14.72 -20.87 -13.09
C ASN A 10 15.20 -19.59 -13.80
N ASN A 11 16.52 -19.35 -13.88
CA ASN A 11 17.10 -18.07 -14.33
C ASN A 11 17.84 -18.14 -15.68
N PHE A 12 17.43 -19.01 -16.60
CA PHE A 12 18.16 -19.21 -17.87
C PHE A 12 18.35 -17.91 -18.68
N LYS A 13 17.37 -16.99 -18.67
CA LYS A 13 17.48 -15.68 -19.33
C LYS A 13 18.51 -14.76 -18.66
N LEU A 14 18.54 -14.74 -17.33
CA LEU A 14 19.44 -13.89 -16.55
C LEU A 14 20.90 -14.34 -16.73
N ILE A 15 21.14 -15.65 -16.59
CA ILE A 15 22.46 -16.27 -16.76
C ILE A 15 22.97 -16.06 -18.18
N LYS A 16 22.10 -16.22 -19.18
CA LYS A 16 22.46 -16.08 -20.59
C LYS A 16 22.81 -14.63 -20.95
N ALA A 17 21.99 -13.66 -20.54
CA ALA A 17 22.23 -12.25 -20.85
C ALA A 17 23.49 -11.70 -20.17
N PHE A 18 23.73 -12.06 -18.90
CA PHE A 18 24.99 -11.71 -18.22
C PHE A 18 26.21 -12.33 -18.88
N ALA A 19 26.12 -13.61 -19.25
CA ALA A 19 27.24 -14.34 -19.85
C ALA A 19 27.58 -13.85 -21.27
N GLU A 20 26.60 -13.35 -22.02
CA GLU A 20 26.79 -12.89 -23.40
C GLU A 20 27.25 -11.43 -23.49
N ALA A 21 26.74 -10.54 -22.62
CA ALA A 21 27.03 -9.10 -22.70
C ALA A 21 28.12 -8.60 -21.73
N ASN A 22 28.38 -9.33 -20.64
CA ASN A 22 29.25 -8.89 -19.54
C ASN A 22 28.90 -7.48 -18.99
N ASP A 23 27.64 -7.07 -19.13
CA ASP A 23 27.10 -5.79 -18.65
C ASP A 23 26.03 -6.08 -17.60
N PRO A 24 26.23 -5.67 -16.33
CA PRO A 24 25.25 -5.89 -15.28
C PRO A 24 23.98 -5.05 -15.38
N ASN A 25 23.99 -4.05 -16.26
CA ASN A 25 22.88 -3.14 -16.51
C ASN A 25 22.20 -3.39 -17.85
N ILE A 26 22.47 -4.54 -18.48
CA ILE A 26 21.86 -4.90 -19.76
C ILE A 26 20.33 -4.79 -19.69
N ASP A 27 19.74 -4.15 -20.68
CA ASP A 27 18.29 -4.17 -20.87
C ASP A 27 17.87 -5.54 -21.42
N LEU A 28 17.07 -6.27 -20.65
CA LEU A 28 16.53 -7.58 -21.01
C LEU A 28 15.20 -7.46 -21.79
N GLY A 29 14.77 -6.24 -22.09
CA GLY A 29 13.49 -5.88 -22.68
C GLY A 29 12.66 -5.05 -21.70
N GLU A 30 11.95 -4.06 -22.23
CA GLU A 30 11.06 -3.17 -21.46
C GLU A 30 11.77 -2.48 -20.29
N GLY A 31 13.03 -2.11 -20.46
CA GLY A 31 13.86 -1.48 -19.41
C GLY A 31 14.20 -2.41 -18.24
N THR A 32 13.86 -3.70 -18.34
CA THR A 32 14.04 -4.64 -17.23
C THR A 32 15.51 -5.02 -17.10
N THR A 33 16.13 -4.61 -15.99
CA THR A 33 17.50 -5.02 -15.68
C THR A 33 17.53 -6.40 -15.00
N PRO A 34 18.66 -7.11 -15.07
CA PRO A 34 18.82 -8.33 -14.31
C PRO A 34 18.70 -8.11 -12.79
N LEU A 35 19.06 -6.93 -12.28
CA LEU A 35 18.90 -6.58 -10.88
C LEU A 35 17.41 -6.50 -10.48
N CYS A 36 16.55 -5.90 -11.33
CA CYS A 36 15.11 -5.88 -11.11
C CYS A 36 14.53 -7.30 -11.05
N ILE A 37 14.91 -8.19 -11.97
CA ILE A 37 14.44 -9.59 -11.96
C ILE A 37 14.92 -10.33 -10.70
N ALA A 38 16.20 -10.18 -10.34
CA ALA A 38 16.74 -10.82 -9.15
C ALA A 38 16.04 -10.33 -7.87
N ALA A 39 15.74 -9.03 -7.81
CA ALA A 39 15.04 -8.40 -6.71
C ALA A 39 13.59 -8.86 -6.62
N PHE A 40 12.86 -8.87 -7.75
CA PHE A 40 11.47 -9.37 -7.84
C PHE A 40 11.33 -10.84 -7.45
N ASN A 41 12.37 -11.66 -7.66
CA ASN A 41 12.38 -13.08 -7.30
C ASN A 41 13.00 -13.36 -5.92
N GLY A 42 13.39 -12.32 -5.17
CA GLY A 42 13.92 -12.46 -3.82
C GLY A 42 15.30 -13.11 -3.75
N LYS A 43 16.07 -13.10 -4.84
CA LYS A 43 17.35 -13.81 -4.96
C LYS A 43 18.49 -12.99 -4.36
N VAL A 44 18.54 -12.91 -3.03
CA VAL A 44 19.53 -12.11 -2.28
C VAL A 44 20.97 -12.32 -2.74
N ARG A 45 21.40 -13.58 -2.94
CA ARG A 45 22.77 -13.88 -3.41
C ARG A 45 23.04 -13.31 -4.80
N THR A 46 22.07 -13.45 -5.70
CA THR A 46 22.15 -12.88 -7.04
C THR A 46 22.22 -11.36 -6.96
N VAL A 47 21.30 -10.69 -6.26
CA VAL A 47 21.30 -9.23 -6.03
C VAL A 47 22.68 -8.75 -5.54
N LYS A 48 23.23 -9.40 -4.51
CA LYS A 48 24.58 -9.09 -3.99
C LYS A 48 25.66 -9.19 -5.06
N CYS A 49 25.66 -10.27 -5.84
CA CYS A 49 26.61 -10.48 -6.93
C CYS A 49 26.48 -9.40 -8.00
N LEU A 50 25.25 -9.06 -8.42
CA LEU A 50 25.03 -8.07 -9.48
C LEU A 50 25.52 -6.68 -9.07
N ILE A 51 25.19 -6.24 -7.86
CA ILE A 51 25.63 -4.95 -7.33
C ILE A 51 27.16 -4.93 -7.17
N ALA A 52 27.77 -6.02 -6.70
CA ALA A 52 29.23 -6.14 -6.61
C ALA A 52 29.92 -6.08 -7.99
N ASN A 53 29.21 -6.40 -9.08
CA ASN A 53 29.71 -6.28 -10.45
C ASN A 53 29.31 -4.96 -11.13
N GLY A 54 28.67 -4.00 -10.42
CA GLY A 54 28.35 -2.68 -10.95
C GLY A 54 26.91 -2.50 -11.45
N ALA A 55 25.97 -3.36 -11.05
CA ALA A 55 24.55 -3.13 -11.32
C ALA A 55 24.07 -1.85 -10.61
N ASN A 56 23.35 -1.00 -11.32
CA ASN A 56 22.78 0.24 -10.84
C ASN A 56 21.46 -0.02 -10.10
N THR A 57 21.38 0.41 -8.85
CA THR A 57 20.18 0.25 -8.01
C THR A 57 19.03 1.16 -8.40
N GLU A 58 19.26 2.16 -9.25
CA GLU A 58 18.27 3.16 -9.67
C GLU A 58 17.79 2.96 -11.11
N PHE A 59 18.27 1.93 -11.81
CA PHE A 59 17.73 1.62 -13.14
C PHE A 59 16.33 1.03 -13.01
N THR A 60 15.41 1.57 -13.79
CA THR A 60 13.99 1.25 -13.73
C THR A 60 13.52 0.49 -14.95
N SER A 61 12.51 -0.36 -14.78
CA SER A 61 11.71 -0.87 -15.91
C SER A 61 10.99 0.25 -16.66
N GLU A 62 10.32 -0.08 -17.77
CA GLU A 62 9.41 0.82 -18.49
C GLU A 62 8.29 1.39 -17.62
N ASP A 63 7.90 0.71 -16.55
CA ASP A 63 6.92 1.18 -15.57
C ASP A 63 7.54 2.03 -14.45
N GLY A 64 8.84 2.29 -14.48
CA GLY A 64 9.55 3.03 -13.45
C GLY A 64 9.92 2.19 -12.21
N TRP A 65 9.86 0.85 -12.29
CA TRP A 65 10.12 0.02 -11.11
C TRP A 65 11.62 -0.09 -10.85
N THR A 66 12.07 0.45 -9.72
CA THR A 66 13.42 0.20 -9.19
C THR A 66 13.51 -1.22 -8.61
N PRO A 67 14.72 -1.78 -8.47
CA PRO A 67 14.96 -3.00 -7.70
C PRO A 67 14.32 -2.99 -6.31
N LEU A 68 14.28 -1.84 -5.63
CA LEU A 68 13.63 -1.72 -4.31
C LEU A 68 12.12 -1.92 -4.42
N ILE A 69 11.47 -1.28 -5.41
CA ILE A 69 10.05 -1.46 -5.70
C ILE A 69 9.75 -2.92 -6.06
N CYS A 70 10.56 -3.54 -6.92
CA CYS A 70 10.44 -4.95 -7.28
C CYS A 70 10.49 -5.88 -6.05
N ALA A 71 11.44 -5.64 -5.13
CA ALA A 71 11.56 -6.43 -3.91
C ALA A 71 10.40 -6.19 -2.94
N ALA A 72 9.89 -4.96 -2.86
CA ALA A 72 8.75 -4.59 -2.02
C ALA A 72 7.45 -5.25 -2.49
N ASN A 73 7.18 -5.29 -3.80
CA ASN A 73 5.96 -5.86 -4.37
C ASN A 73 5.69 -7.32 -3.90
N ASP A 74 6.73 -8.11 -3.63
CA ASP A 74 6.60 -9.49 -3.12
C ASP A 74 7.24 -9.70 -1.73
N CYS A 75 7.39 -8.63 -0.96
CA CYS A 75 7.87 -8.63 0.44
C CYS A 75 9.20 -9.39 0.65
N HIS A 76 10.15 -9.23 -0.26
CA HIS A 76 11.46 -9.88 -0.18
C HIS A 76 12.40 -9.15 0.78
N VAL A 77 12.13 -9.26 2.09
CA VAL A 77 12.83 -8.51 3.16
C VAL A 77 14.35 -8.53 3.03
N GLY A 78 14.97 -9.70 2.83
CA GLY A 78 16.44 -9.79 2.74
C GLY A 78 17.03 -9.09 1.50
N VAL A 79 16.24 -8.88 0.45
CA VAL A 79 16.63 -8.05 -0.70
C VAL A 79 16.43 -6.58 -0.35
N ILE A 80 15.29 -6.20 0.25
CA ILE A 80 15.00 -4.83 0.68
C ILE A 80 16.09 -4.32 1.63
N GLU A 81 16.40 -5.11 2.67
CA GLU A 81 17.46 -4.81 3.64
C GLU A 81 18.79 -4.53 2.95
N TYR A 82 19.18 -5.40 2.02
CA TYR A 82 20.44 -5.25 1.32
C TYR A 82 20.46 -4.03 0.39
N LEU A 83 19.39 -3.80 -0.38
CA LEU A 83 19.29 -2.64 -1.28
C LEU A 83 19.39 -1.32 -0.51
N LEU A 84 18.71 -1.21 0.63
CA LEU A 84 18.84 -0.03 1.50
C LEU A 84 20.25 0.11 2.09
N SER A 85 20.88 -1.01 2.47
CA SER A 85 22.25 -0.99 3.01
C SER A 85 23.30 -0.49 2.00
N VAL A 86 23.03 -0.62 0.70
CA VAL A 86 23.91 -0.12 -0.37
C VAL A 86 23.47 1.24 -0.93
N GLY A 87 22.48 1.89 -0.29
CA GLY A 87 22.08 3.26 -0.60
C GLY A 87 21.04 3.40 -1.72
N ALA A 88 20.24 2.37 -2.01
CA ALA A 88 19.11 2.52 -2.93
C ALA A 88 18.14 3.61 -2.43
N ASP A 89 17.55 4.39 -3.33
CA ASP A 89 16.63 5.45 -2.95
C ASP A 89 15.33 4.88 -2.36
N ILE A 90 15.16 5.05 -1.05
CA ILE A 90 13.98 4.59 -0.30
C ILE A 90 12.68 5.26 -0.75
N ASN A 91 12.77 6.48 -1.29
CA ASN A 91 11.62 7.27 -1.72
C ASN A 91 11.44 7.25 -3.24
N ALA A 92 12.15 6.37 -3.95
CA ALA A 92 11.98 6.17 -5.38
C ALA A 92 10.50 5.92 -5.71
N LYS A 93 10.07 6.50 -6.83
CA LYS A 93 8.70 6.41 -7.34
C LYS A 93 8.68 5.75 -8.70
N ASP A 94 7.69 4.89 -8.92
CA ASP A 94 7.38 4.38 -10.25
C ASP A 94 6.70 5.44 -11.13
N ASN A 95 6.37 5.09 -12.38
CA ASN A 95 5.74 6.02 -13.32
C ASN A 95 4.32 6.43 -12.93
N ARG A 96 3.71 5.79 -11.93
CA ARG A 96 2.43 6.18 -11.32
C ARG A 96 2.63 6.98 -10.04
N GLY A 97 3.87 7.33 -9.68
CA GLY A 97 4.18 8.06 -8.46
C GLY A 97 4.21 7.19 -7.19
N ARG A 98 4.08 5.87 -7.32
CA ARG A 98 3.97 4.93 -6.19
C ARG A 98 5.36 4.56 -5.67
N THR A 99 5.50 4.59 -4.36
CA THR A 99 6.73 4.18 -3.64
C THR A 99 6.71 2.70 -3.27
N ALA A 100 7.83 2.16 -2.78
CA ALA A 100 7.91 0.81 -2.22
C ALA A 100 6.81 0.54 -1.16
N LEU A 101 6.41 1.56 -0.38
CA LEU A 101 5.34 1.43 0.62
C LEU A 101 3.96 1.17 -0.02
N HIS A 102 3.65 1.83 -1.14
CA HIS A 102 2.42 1.56 -1.88
C HIS A 102 2.40 0.13 -2.40
N HIS A 103 3.52 -0.35 -2.94
CA HIS A 103 3.66 -1.71 -3.47
C HIS A 103 3.50 -2.80 -2.40
N LEU A 104 3.91 -2.55 -1.15
CA LEU A 104 3.61 -3.48 -0.04
C LEU A 104 2.11 -3.67 0.21
N CYS A 105 1.29 -2.67 -0.12
CA CYS A 105 -0.16 -2.75 0.07
C CYS A 105 -0.85 -3.63 -0.98
N TYR A 106 -0.18 -3.98 -2.08
CA TYR A 106 -0.67 -4.88 -3.11
C TYR A 106 -0.09 -6.30 -2.99
N SER A 107 0.77 -6.55 -1.98
CA SER A 107 1.45 -7.82 -1.81
C SER A 107 0.61 -8.84 -1.04
N HIS A 108 0.52 -10.07 -1.56
CA HIS A 108 -0.24 -11.17 -0.95
C HIS A 108 0.60 -12.06 -0.01
N ARG A 109 1.74 -11.57 0.49
CA ARG A 109 2.72 -12.39 1.23
C ARG A 109 2.62 -12.17 2.74
N ARG A 110 2.78 -13.26 3.51
CA ARG A 110 2.81 -13.26 4.99
C ARG A 110 3.92 -12.40 5.63
N ARG A 111 4.92 -11.95 4.87
CA ARG A 111 6.09 -11.21 5.37
C ARG A 111 5.96 -9.68 5.25
N ASN A 112 4.77 -9.14 4.98
CA ASN A 112 4.64 -7.70 4.77
C ASN A 112 4.95 -6.86 6.02
N ILE A 113 4.72 -7.39 7.24
CA ILE A 113 4.97 -6.69 8.51
C ILE A 113 6.47 -6.44 8.73
N GLU A 114 7.30 -7.43 8.43
CA GLU A 114 8.76 -7.28 8.54
C GLU A 114 9.27 -6.28 7.48
N ALA A 115 8.74 -6.33 6.26
CA ALA A 115 9.11 -5.41 5.18
C ALA A 115 8.71 -3.96 5.48
N ILE A 116 7.48 -3.73 5.97
CA ILE A 116 7.01 -2.37 6.31
C ILE A 116 7.77 -1.78 7.50
N GLN A 117 8.05 -2.58 8.53
CA GLN A 117 8.85 -2.14 9.67
C GLN A 117 10.26 -1.73 9.24
N LEU A 118 10.84 -2.48 8.30
CA LEU A 118 12.15 -2.17 7.75
C LEU A 118 12.14 -0.85 6.94
N LEU A 119 11.15 -0.65 6.06
CA LEU A 119 11.01 0.62 5.31
C LEU A 119 10.77 1.81 6.25
N ILE A 120 9.94 1.64 7.28
CA ILE A 120 9.69 2.68 8.29
C ILE A 120 10.95 3.00 9.08
N GLY A 121 11.67 1.97 9.55
CA GLY A 121 12.93 2.13 10.29
C GLY A 121 14.02 2.80 9.46
N ALA A 122 13.99 2.62 8.14
CA ALA A 122 14.89 3.28 7.20
C ALA A 122 14.44 4.69 6.78
N GLY A 123 13.30 5.18 7.29
CA GLY A 123 12.86 6.57 7.10
C GLY A 123 12.06 6.82 5.81
N ILE A 124 11.31 5.84 5.32
CA ILE A 124 10.43 6.03 4.16
C ILE A 124 9.40 7.14 4.43
N ASN A 125 9.10 7.96 3.42
CA ASN A 125 8.02 8.93 3.50
C ASN A 125 6.66 8.22 3.44
N LYS A 126 6.08 7.96 4.62
CA LYS A 126 4.73 7.36 4.78
C LYS A 126 3.62 8.21 4.18
N GLU A 127 3.85 9.51 4.03
CA GLU A 127 2.87 10.45 3.51
C GLU A 127 2.97 10.69 2.00
N ALA A 128 3.90 10.02 1.31
CA ALA A 128 4.04 10.13 -0.13
C ALA A 128 2.72 9.84 -0.83
N ARG A 129 2.38 10.70 -1.79
CA ARG A 129 1.23 10.54 -2.69
C ARG A 129 1.69 10.08 -4.07
N ASP A 130 0.88 9.22 -4.66
CA ASP A 130 0.99 8.82 -6.06
C ASP A 130 0.35 9.87 -6.99
N LEU A 131 0.30 9.61 -8.31
CA LEU A 131 -0.28 10.56 -9.28
C LEU A 131 -1.80 10.71 -9.18
N GLU A 132 -2.48 9.80 -8.47
CA GLU A 132 -3.91 9.87 -8.16
C GLU A 132 -4.15 10.53 -6.79
N GLU A 133 -3.11 11.13 -6.19
CA GLU A 133 -3.11 11.73 -4.86
C GLU A 133 -3.35 10.72 -3.71
N ILE A 134 -3.20 9.42 -3.98
CA ILE A 134 -3.45 8.33 -3.03
C ILE A 134 -2.19 8.07 -2.18
N GLN A 135 -2.37 7.86 -0.87
CA GLN A 135 -1.33 7.45 0.07
C GLN A 135 -1.33 5.93 0.30
N ALA A 136 -0.20 5.38 0.75
CA ALA A 136 -0.07 3.94 0.96
C ALA A 136 -1.11 3.37 1.95
N PHE A 137 -1.48 4.09 3.02
CA PHE A 137 -2.52 3.61 3.93
C PHE A 137 -3.89 3.50 3.24
N GLU A 138 -4.21 4.36 2.27
CA GLU A 138 -5.44 4.29 1.48
C GLU A 138 -5.43 3.08 0.55
N CYS A 139 -4.27 2.76 -0.05
CA CYS A 139 -4.05 1.49 -0.75
C CYS A 139 -4.23 0.29 0.17
N ALA A 140 -3.73 0.38 1.41
CA ALA A 140 -3.83 -0.70 2.38
C ALA A 140 -5.30 -0.99 2.74
N ILE A 141 -6.10 0.05 2.93
CA ILE A 141 -7.53 -0.14 3.21
C ILE A 141 -8.25 -0.75 2.00
N LYS A 142 -7.96 -0.30 0.77
CA LYS A 142 -8.50 -0.89 -0.46
C LYS A 142 -8.14 -2.38 -0.63
N ASN A 143 -6.99 -2.80 -0.10
CA ASN A 143 -6.47 -4.16 -0.24
C ASN A 143 -6.47 -4.97 1.08
N HIS A 144 -7.23 -4.54 2.09
CA HIS A 144 -7.16 -5.08 3.46
C HIS A 144 -7.24 -6.62 3.53
N ARG A 145 -8.08 -7.26 2.71
CA ARG A 145 -8.21 -8.73 2.63
C ARG A 145 -6.92 -9.46 2.25
N TRP A 146 -6.07 -8.80 1.49
CA TRP A 146 -4.83 -9.35 0.95
C TRP A 146 -3.62 -9.06 1.84
N ILE A 147 -3.78 -8.18 2.81
CA ILE A 147 -2.74 -7.74 3.74
C ILE A 147 -2.80 -8.62 4.98
N CYS A 148 -1.79 -9.48 5.12
CA CYS A 148 -1.61 -10.26 6.35
C CYS A 148 -1.42 -9.32 7.55
N ASN A 149 -2.06 -9.63 8.68
CA ASN A 149 -2.06 -8.78 9.88
C ASN A 149 -2.46 -7.32 9.59
N TYR A 150 -3.49 -7.12 8.76
CA TYR A 150 -3.95 -5.79 8.31
C TYR A 150 -4.01 -4.72 9.41
N ASN A 151 -4.58 -5.02 10.58
CA ASN A 151 -4.68 -4.03 11.67
C ASN A 151 -3.29 -3.55 12.13
N GLU A 152 -2.34 -4.47 12.29
CA GLU A 152 -0.95 -4.13 12.62
C GLU A 152 -0.30 -3.35 11.47
N PHE A 153 -0.42 -3.85 10.24
CA PHE A 153 0.14 -3.20 9.05
C PHE A 153 -0.35 -1.74 8.94
N LEU A 154 -1.65 -1.54 9.06
CA LEU A 154 -2.27 -0.23 8.92
C LEU A 154 -1.87 0.70 10.07
N SER A 155 -1.82 0.21 11.30
CA SER A 155 -1.38 1.01 12.46
C SER A 155 0.04 1.58 12.29
N LEU A 156 0.88 0.95 11.47
CA LEU A 156 2.25 1.40 11.21
C LEU A 156 2.33 2.54 10.19
N ILE A 157 1.40 2.60 9.23
CA ILE A 157 1.43 3.57 8.12
C ILE A 157 0.36 4.63 8.19
N ILE A 158 -0.67 4.43 9.00
CA ILE A 158 -1.71 5.41 9.13
C ILE A 158 -1.13 6.71 9.70
N PRO A 159 -1.39 7.87 9.05
CA PRO A 159 -1.01 9.16 9.60
C PRO A 159 -1.64 9.39 10.99
N GLU A 160 -0.89 10.00 11.91
CA GLU A 160 -1.33 10.23 13.29
C GLU A 160 -2.57 11.14 13.38
N ASN A 161 -2.84 11.94 12.34
CA ASN A 161 -4.02 12.80 12.25
C ASN A 161 -5.29 12.09 11.75
N ILE A 162 -5.22 10.78 11.50
CA ILE A 162 -6.38 9.97 11.14
C ILE A 162 -6.77 9.12 12.34
N LYS A 163 -8.01 9.28 12.80
CA LYS A 163 -8.57 8.46 13.86
C LYS A 163 -9.36 7.30 13.28
N GLN A 164 -9.09 6.09 13.78
CA GLN A 164 -9.86 4.89 13.47
C GLN A 164 -11.02 4.75 14.45
N THR A 165 -12.25 4.64 13.94
CA THR A 165 -13.32 3.98 14.68
C THR A 165 -13.73 2.72 13.96
N SER A 166 -13.30 1.57 14.47
CA SER A 166 -13.88 0.28 14.11
C SER A 166 -15.17 0.11 14.91
N ALA A 167 -16.31 0.06 14.24
CA ALA A 167 -17.55 -0.37 14.84
C ALA A 167 -18.27 -1.28 13.85
N ASN A 168 -18.93 -2.32 14.36
CA ASN A 168 -19.83 -3.14 13.54
C ASN A 168 -20.83 -2.19 12.87
N PHE A 169 -20.90 -2.23 11.55
CA PHE A 169 -21.66 -1.25 10.80
C PHE A 169 -23.14 -1.32 11.12
N ASP A 170 -23.66 -0.18 11.56
CA ASP A 170 -25.07 0.07 11.72
C ASP A 170 -25.36 1.40 11.04
N MET A 171 -26.38 1.44 10.17
CA MET A 171 -26.83 2.69 9.54
C MET A 171 -27.22 3.72 10.60
N ASP A 172 -27.69 3.28 11.77
CA ASP A 172 -27.95 4.18 12.91
C ASP A 172 -26.67 4.74 13.51
N LEU A 173 -25.56 3.99 13.50
CA LEU A 173 -24.26 4.48 13.95
C LEU A 173 -23.67 5.47 12.95
N LEU A 174 -23.71 5.16 11.65
CA LEU A 174 -23.29 6.08 10.59
C LEU A 174 -24.07 7.39 10.67
N LYS A 175 -25.39 7.32 10.86
CA LYS A 175 -26.24 8.49 11.05
C LYS A 175 -25.86 9.30 12.28
N LYS A 176 -25.68 8.65 13.45
CA LYS A 176 -25.22 9.32 14.68
C LYS A 176 -23.88 10.02 14.49
N LEU A 177 -22.97 9.39 13.75
CA LEU A 177 -21.64 9.94 13.45
C LEU A 177 -21.75 11.18 12.54
N LEU A 178 -22.55 11.09 11.46
CA LEU A 178 -22.85 12.20 10.55
C LEU A 178 -23.58 13.35 11.24
N ASP A 179 -24.54 13.06 12.12
CA ASP A 179 -25.26 14.05 12.93
C ASP A 179 -24.28 14.74 13.91
N LYS A 180 -23.36 13.98 14.52
CA LYS A 180 -22.31 14.53 15.38
C LYS A 180 -21.36 15.42 14.60
N ILE A 181 -20.92 15.00 13.42
CA ILE A 181 -20.11 15.80 12.50
C ILE A 181 -20.85 17.09 12.11
N ALA A 182 -22.12 17.01 11.71
CA ALA A 182 -22.92 18.17 11.30
C ALA A 182 -23.26 19.13 12.45
N SER A 183 -23.25 18.67 13.70
CA SER A 183 -23.37 19.57 14.86
C SER A 183 -22.11 20.38 15.16
N HIS A 184 -20.94 19.92 14.68
CA HIS A 184 -19.64 20.58 14.87
C HIS A 184 -19.13 21.27 13.59
N CYS A 185 -19.80 21.06 12.45
CA CYS A 185 -19.41 21.53 11.12
C CYS A 185 -20.59 22.20 10.42
N GLU A 186 -20.36 23.16 9.51
CA GLU A 186 -21.44 23.75 8.68
C GLU A 186 -21.92 22.80 7.55
N ILE A 187 -22.24 21.55 7.90
CA ILE A 187 -22.75 20.55 6.97
C ILE A 187 -24.28 20.55 7.05
N THR A 188 -24.94 20.71 5.91
CA THR A 188 -26.40 20.70 5.83
C THR A 188 -26.97 19.29 6.00
N THR A 189 -28.14 19.18 6.62
CA THR A 189 -28.90 17.92 6.77
C THR A 189 -29.20 17.23 5.44
N ASP A 190 -29.25 17.99 4.34
CA ASP A 190 -29.45 17.46 2.99
C ASP A 190 -28.24 16.64 2.53
N LYS A 191 -27.01 17.11 2.79
CA LYS A 191 -25.78 16.35 2.49
C LYS A 191 -25.72 15.04 3.29
N ILE A 192 -26.16 15.03 4.55
CA ILE A 192 -26.24 13.81 5.35
C ILE A 192 -27.21 12.81 4.71
N SER A 193 -28.36 13.31 4.26
CA SER A 193 -29.38 12.48 3.61
C SER A 193 -28.87 11.89 2.28
N ASP A 194 -28.13 12.68 1.50
CA ASP A 194 -27.50 12.23 0.25
C ASP A 194 -26.45 11.14 0.51
N ILE A 195 -25.64 11.29 1.55
CA ILE A 195 -24.65 10.29 1.97
C ILE A 195 -25.33 9.00 2.41
N MET A 196 -26.38 9.11 3.23
CA MET A 196 -27.14 7.96 3.71
C MET A 196 -27.81 7.22 2.56
N ALA A 197 -28.39 7.95 1.60
CA ALA A 197 -28.99 7.38 0.39
C ALA A 197 -27.93 6.73 -0.51
N PHE A 198 -26.76 7.36 -0.67
CA PHE A 198 -25.64 6.81 -1.42
C PHE A 198 -25.18 5.49 -0.81
N VAL A 199 -24.89 5.44 0.49
CA VAL A 199 -24.44 4.22 1.18
C VAL A 199 -25.48 3.11 1.11
N GLN A 200 -26.78 3.45 1.20
CA GLN A 200 -27.88 2.50 1.02
C GLN A 200 -28.04 1.99 -0.41
N SER A 201 -27.60 2.77 -1.41
CA SER A 201 -27.71 2.42 -2.83
C SER A 201 -26.59 1.49 -3.32
N ILE A 202 -25.55 1.27 -2.52
CA ILE A 202 -24.43 0.40 -2.89
C ILE A 202 -24.94 -1.05 -2.98
N PRO A 203 -24.81 -1.72 -4.16
CA PRO A 203 -25.32 -3.07 -4.36
C PRO A 203 -24.69 -4.09 -3.39
N HIS A 204 -25.52 -4.98 -2.86
CA HIS A 204 -25.09 -6.00 -1.88
C HIS A 204 -24.12 -7.05 -2.44
N GLU A 205 -23.96 -7.17 -3.76
CA GLU A 205 -23.26 -8.27 -4.44
C GLU A 205 -21.87 -7.88 -5.00
N ASP A 206 -21.44 -6.61 -4.85
CA ASP A 206 -20.16 -6.08 -5.39
C ASP A 206 -19.40 -5.21 -4.35
N THR A 207 -19.58 -5.51 -3.05
CA THR A 207 -19.02 -4.76 -1.90
C THR A 207 -17.49 -4.62 -1.94
N ASP A 208 -16.80 -5.57 -2.55
CA ASP A 208 -15.35 -5.64 -2.79
C ASP A 208 -14.74 -4.43 -3.54
N LYS A 209 -15.57 -3.57 -4.15
CA LYS A 209 -15.12 -2.45 -4.99
C LYS A 209 -15.51 -1.06 -4.47
N TYR A 210 -16.31 -0.96 -3.41
CA TYR A 210 -16.86 0.32 -3.00
C TYR A 210 -16.12 0.91 -1.79
N SER A 211 -15.09 1.69 -2.10
CA SER A 211 -14.62 2.75 -1.21
C SER A 211 -15.24 4.07 -1.67
N THR A 212 -16.02 4.74 -0.82
CA THR A 212 -16.45 6.11 -1.10
C THR A 212 -15.65 7.09 -0.25
N GLU A 213 -15.10 8.10 -0.90
CA GLU A 213 -14.51 9.26 -0.24
C GLU A 213 -15.57 10.36 -0.23
N ILE A 214 -16.11 10.65 0.96
CA ILE A 214 -17.00 11.79 1.11
C ILE A 214 -16.17 12.95 1.66
N THR A 215 -15.94 13.93 0.78
CA THR A 215 -15.29 15.19 1.16
C THR A 215 -16.35 16.21 1.58
N PHE A 216 -16.25 16.69 2.82
CA PHE A 216 -17.08 17.80 3.28
C PHE A 216 -16.36 19.13 3.10
N ASN A 217 -16.80 19.91 2.11
CA ASN A 217 -16.34 21.29 1.90
C ASN A 217 -17.24 22.26 2.69
N GLY A 218 -16.64 23.19 3.44
CA GLY A 218 -17.33 24.23 4.23
C GLY A 218 -17.17 24.12 5.75
N VAL A 219 -16.52 23.07 6.25
CA VAL A 219 -15.89 23.10 7.57
C VAL A 219 -14.64 23.97 7.44
N ARG A 220 -14.06 24.50 8.52
CA ARG A 220 -12.78 25.24 8.45
C ARG A 220 -11.68 24.45 7.70
N ASP A 221 -11.84 23.12 7.55
CA ASP A 221 -10.91 22.16 6.93
C ASP A 221 -11.59 21.08 6.06
N LYS A 222 -10.80 20.36 5.25
CA LYS A 222 -11.25 19.18 4.47
C LYS A 222 -11.46 17.98 5.42
N LEU A 223 -12.71 17.59 5.66
CA LEU A 223 -13.05 16.33 6.33
C LEU A 223 -13.27 15.23 5.28
N VAL A 224 -12.55 14.12 5.41
CA VAL A 224 -12.70 12.95 4.54
C VAL A 224 -13.24 11.78 5.34
N LEU A 225 -14.42 11.30 4.95
CA LEU A 225 -15.03 10.07 5.45
C LEU A 225 -14.78 8.96 4.42
N LEU A 226 -13.96 7.97 4.78
CA LEU A 226 -13.81 6.76 3.97
C LEU A 226 -14.72 5.68 4.54
N ILE A 227 -15.64 5.18 3.71
CA ILE A 227 -16.51 4.05 4.04
C ILE A 227 -16.10 2.87 3.15
N PHE A 228 -15.78 1.75 3.79
CA PHE A 228 -15.50 0.48 3.12
C PHE A 228 -16.59 -0.53 3.47
N MET A 229 -17.04 -1.31 2.49
CA MET A 229 -17.98 -2.41 2.69
C MET A 229 -17.24 -3.74 2.51
N ASP A 230 -17.33 -4.64 3.50
CA ASP A 230 -16.77 -5.99 3.40
C ASP A 230 -17.89 -7.05 3.31
N ASP A 231 -17.68 -8.11 2.53
CA ASP A 231 -18.35 -9.41 2.69
C ASP A 231 -17.28 -10.39 3.21
N ILE A 232 -17.43 -10.86 4.45
CA ILE A 232 -16.51 -11.84 5.06
C ILE A 232 -16.77 -13.22 4.43
N ASP A 233 -16.18 -13.48 3.26
CA ASP A 233 -15.96 -14.83 2.76
C ASP A 233 -14.46 -15.14 2.83
N SER A 234 -13.99 -15.50 4.03
CA SER A 234 -12.67 -16.10 4.20
C SER A 234 -12.77 -17.61 3.89
N PRO A 235 -11.93 -18.16 2.98
CA PRO A 235 -11.99 -19.57 2.61
C PRO A 235 -11.54 -20.54 3.72
N ASP A 236 -11.01 -20.04 4.85
CA ASP A 236 -10.40 -20.86 5.90
C ASP A 236 -11.11 -20.80 7.27
N VAL A 237 -12.29 -20.17 7.39
CA VAL A 237 -13.02 -20.11 8.66
C VAL A 237 -14.52 -20.37 8.45
N GLU A 238 -15.00 -21.53 8.91
CA GLU A 238 -16.43 -21.81 8.99
C GLU A 238 -17.12 -20.85 9.98
N PHE A 239 -18.08 -20.06 9.46
CA PHE A 239 -19.08 -19.22 10.15
C PHE A 239 -18.60 -17.96 10.91
N PHE A 240 -18.88 -16.77 10.36
CA PHE A 240 -20.05 -15.91 10.64
C PHE A 240 -20.02 -14.77 9.61
N GLY A 241 -20.96 -14.78 8.64
CA GLY A 241 -21.13 -13.69 7.69
C GLY A 241 -21.57 -12.41 8.39
N GLY A 242 -20.65 -11.47 8.56
CA GLY A 242 -20.91 -10.11 9.00
C GLY A 242 -20.28 -9.15 8.00
N LYS A 243 -20.94 -8.03 7.69
CA LYS A 243 -20.33 -6.96 6.90
C LYS A 243 -19.62 -6.02 7.86
N GLU A 244 -18.30 -5.98 7.84
CA GLU A 244 -17.53 -4.96 8.57
C GLU A 244 -17.43 -3.71 7.71
N PHE A 245 -17.70 -2.55 8.32
CA PHE A 245 -17.43 -1.26 7.67
C PHE A 245 -16.46 -0.50 8.53
N ILE A 246 -15.38 -0.05 7.89
CA ILE A 246 -14.38 0.75 8.56
C ILE A 246 -14.60 2.19 8.14
N ILE A 247 -14.96 3.03 9.12
CA ILE A 247 -15.13 4.46 8.93
C ILE A 247 -13.84 5.15 9.36
N TRP A 248 -13.17 5.78 8.40
CA TRP A 248 -12.00 6.61 8.67
C TRP A 248 -12.38 8.07 8.56
N LEU A 249 -12.00 8.85 9.56
CA LEU A 249 -12.14 10.30 9.56
C LEU A 249 -10.76 10.95 9.56
N ARG A 250 -10.50 11.70 8.49
CA ARG A 250 -9.30 12.51 8.35
C ARG A 250 -9.65 13.98 8.38
N SER A 251 -8.99 14.73 9.26
CA SER A 251 -9.03 16.19 9.34
C SER A 251 -7.62 16.76 9.15
N ALA A 252 -7.50 17.97 8.60
CA ALA A 252 -6.23 18.70 8.56
C ALA A 252 -5.77 19.15 9.97
N HIS A 253 -6.69 19.20 10.94
CA HIS A 253 -6.43 19.57 12.32
C HIS A 253 -6.93 18.48 13.29
N ASN A 254 -6.02 17.91 14.11
CA ASN A 254 -6.30 16.87 15.11
C ASN A 254 -7.41 17.26 16.09
N GLN A 255 -7.54 18.56 16.38
CA GLN A 255 -8.48 19.09 17.37
C GLN A 255 -9.94 18.78 17.02
N LEU A 256 -10.34 18.82 15.74
CA LEU A 256 -11.71 18.48 15.33
C LEU A 256 -12.00 16.99 15.55
N CYS A 257 -11.04 16.11 15.26
CA CYS A 257 -11.16 14.68 15.54
C CYS A 257 -11.23 14.41 17.05
N GLU A 258 -10.53 15.17 17.89
CA GLU A 258 -10.63 15.11 19.35
C GLU A 258 -11.97 15.61 19.89
N GLU A 259 -12.46 16.75 19.42
CA GLU A 259 -13.75 17.33 19.80
C GLU A 259 -14.92 16.41 19.43
N LEU A 260 -14.82 15.71 18.30
CA LEU A 260 -15.81 14.72 17.89
C LEU A 260 -15.77 13.45 18.75
N GLY A 261 -14.76 13.22 19.59
CA GLY A 261 -14.67 12.04 20.48
C GLY A 261 -14.81 10.70 19.74
N ILE A 262 -14.44 10.71 18.46
CA ILE A 262 -14.27 9.58 17.55
C ILE A 262 -12.77 9.28 17.55
#